data_AF-A0A930ISQ0-F1
#
_entry.id   AF-A0A930ISQ0-F1
#
_cell.length_a   1.000
_cell.length_b   1.000
_cell.length_c   1.000
_cell.angle_alpha   90.00
_cell.angle_beta   90.00
_cell.angle_gamma   90.00
#
_symmetry.space_group_name_H-M   'P 1'
#
loop_
_entity.id
_entity.type
_entity.pdbx_description
1 polymer ?
#
loop_
_entity_poly.entity_id
_entity_poly.type
_entity_poly.pdbx_seq_one_letter_code
_entity_poly.pdbx_strand_id
1 'polypeptide(L)'
;DVVPIFFGGRNSERFYRIAHFSDKYAKKMNIAMLFLVDEMYKNVGKTFRVAIGKPIPWQTFDKSKTPMEWAKFVEDKVYEL
;
A
#
# COMPACT_ATOMS: atom_id res chain seq x y z
N ASP A 1 -5.78 6.73 18.24
CA ASP A 1 -5.90 5.32 17.82
C ASP A 1 -5.62 5.21 16.34
N VAL A 2 -5.07 4.08 15.91
CA VAL A 2 -4.69 3.79 14.52
C VAL A 2 -5.63 2.71 13.98
N VAL A 3 -6.30 2.95 12.86
CA VAL A 3 -7.23 1.97 12.26
C VAL A 3 -6.55 1.31 11.06
N PRO A 4 -6.25 0.00 11.12
CA PRO A 4 -5.70 -0.72 9.97
C PRO A 4 -6.80 -0.95 8.92
N ILE A 5 -6.49 -0.62 7.66
CA ILE A 5 -7.39 -0.84 6.53
C ILE A 5 -6.64 -1.65 5.48
N PHE A 6 -7.13 -2.86 5.23
CA PHE A 6 -6.62 -3.71 4.16
C PHE A 6 -7.43 -3.47 2.89
N PHE A 7 -6.74 -3.08 1.82
CA PHE A 7 -7.31 -2.95 0.49
C PHE A 7 -6.92 -4.16 -0.35
N GLY A 8 -7.86 -5.09 -0.50
CA GLY A 8 -7.78 -6.21 -1.41
C GLY A 8 -7.95 -5.74 -2.86
N GLY A 9 -6.83 -5.66 -3.55
CA GLY A 9 -6.76 -5.37 -4.98
C GLY A 9 -5.33 -5.55 -5.47
N ARG A 10 -5.14 -6.26 -6.59
CA ARG A 10 -3.83 -6.39 -7.23
C ARG A 10 -3.83 -5.53 -8.49
N ASN A 11 -2.89 -4.59 -8.59
CA ASN A 11 -2.71 -3.81 -9.81
C ASN A 11 -2.22 -4.74 -10.94
N SER A 12 -2.41 -4.34 -12.19
CA SER A 12 -2.05 -5.16 -13.34
C SER A 12 -0.53 -5.36 -13.43
N GLU A 13 -0.09 -6.50 -13.94
CA GLU A 13 1.32 -6.84 -14.18
C GLU A 13 2.05 -5.80 -15.06
N ARG A 14 1.32 -5.07 -15.90
CA ARG A 14 1.86 -3.93 -16.68
C ARG A 14 2.31 -2.77 -15.80
N PHE A 15 1.56 -2.43 -14.74
CA PHE A 15 1.91 -1.36 -13.81
C PHE A 15 3.19 -1.70 -13.06
N TYR A 16 3.31 -2.91 -12.51
CA TYR A 16 4.52 -3.35 -11.81
C TYR A 16 5.74 -3.37 -12.71
N ARG A 17 5.60 -3.81 -13.98
CA ARG A 17 6.70 -3.77 -14.95
C ARG A 17 7.17 -2.34 -15.26
N ILE A 18 6.24 -1.39 -15.40
CA ILE A 18 6.57 0.02 -15.63
C ILE A 18 7.19 0.65 -14.37
N ALA A 19 6.68 0.32 -13.17
CA ALA A 19 7.24 0.80 -11.91
C ALA A 19 8.69 0.33 -11.74
N HIS A 20 8.97 -0.96 -11.94
CA HIS A 20 10.33 -1.51 -11.87
C HIS A 20 11.27 -0.89 -12.92
N PHE A 21 10.77 -0.62 -14.13
CA PHE A 21 11.55 0.06 -15.15
C PHE A 21 11.82 1.53 -14.77
N SER A 22 10.83 2.24 -14.24
CA SER A 22 10.98 3.64 -13.82
C SER A 22 11.96 3.81 -12.65
N ASP A 23 11.91 2.92 -11.65
CA ASP A 23 12.81 2.94 -10.50
C ASP A 23 14.26 2.67 -10.91
N LYS A 24 14.46 1.83 -11.93
CA LYS A 24 15.78 1.49 -12.45
C LYS A 24 16.37 2.55 -13.39
N TYR A 25 15.57 3.14 -14.28
CA TYR A 25 16.07 3.96 -15.40
C TYR A 25 15.69 5.44 -15.32
N ALA A 26 14.63 5.79 -14.59
CA ALA A 26 14.01 7.11 -14.66
C ALA A 26 13.82 7.76 -13.29
N LYS A 27 14.74 7.54 -12.33
CA LYS A 27 14.65 8.10 -10.95
C LYS A 27 14.35 9.61 -10.87
N LYS A 28 14.58 10.38 -11.93
CA LYS A 28 14.22 11.82 -12.03
C LYS A 28 12.87 12.12 -12.68
N MET A 29 12.28 11.19 -13.43
CA MET A 29 10.99 11.36 -14.10
C MET A 29 9.98 10.37 -13.55
N ASN A 30 8.88 10.88 -13.01
CA ASN A 30 7.83 10.10 -12.36
C ASN A 30 6.91 9.40 -13.37
N ILE A 31 7.51 8.63 -14.29
CA ILE A 31 6.82 7.97 -15.41
C ILE A 31 5.75 7.00 -14.89
N ALA A 32 6.00 6.37 -13.73
CA ALA A 32 5.01 5.51 -13.07
C ALA A 32 3.70 6.26 -12.74
N MET A 33 3.78 7.53 -12.29
CA MET A 33 2.58 8.32 -11.99
C MET A 33 1.73 8.63 -13.24
N LEU A 34 2.34 8.81 -14.41
CA LEU A 34 1.59 9.03 -15.66
C LEU A 34 0.73 7.82 -16.02
N PHE A 35 1.25 6.61 -15.79
CA PHE A 35 0.51 5.37 -16.06
C PHE A 35 -0.44 4.96 -14.94
N LEU A 36 -0.34 5.59 -13.77
CA LEU A 36 -1.23 5.34 -12.63
C LEU A 36 -2.67 5.72 -12.96
N VAL A 37 -2.88 6.80 -13.73
CA VAL A 37 -4.20 7.22 -14.22
C VAL A 37 -4.81 6.14 -15.14
N ASP A 38 -4.04 5.63 -16.11
CA ASP A 38 -4.48 4.54 -17.01
C ASP A 38 -4.83 3.25 -16.23
N GLU A 39 -4.09 2.96 -15.16
CA GLU A 39 -4.38 1.82 -14.29
C GLU A 39 -5.67 2.02 -13.46
N MET A 40 -5.91 3.25 -12.97
CA MET A 40 -7.17 3.59 -12.31
C MET A 40 -8.37 3.45 -13.25
N TYR A 41 -8.24 3.89 -14.51
CA TYR A 41 -9.29 3.71 -15.53
C TYR A 41 -9.59 2.22 -15.81
N LYS A 42 -8.57 1.36 -15.87
CA LYS A 42 -8.75 -0.10 -16.01
C LYS A 42 -9.38 -0.77 -14.80
N ASN A 43 -9.40 -0.08 -13.67
CA ASN A 43 -9.99 -0.53 -12.42
C ASN A 43 -11.41 0.01 -12.21
N VAL A 44 -11.93 0.83 -13.14
CA VAL A 44 -13.32 1.31 -13.14
C VAL A 44 -14.28 0.12 -13.32
N GLY A 45 -15.24 0.00 -12.41
CA GLY A 45 -16.24 -1.08 -12.41
C GLY A 45 -15.80 -2.37 -11.73
N LYS A 46 -14.57 -2.46 -11.21
CA LYS A 46 -14.12 -3.61 -10.40
C LYS A 46 -14.53 -3.43 -8.95
N THR A 47 -14.94 -4.52 -8.31
CA THR A 47 -15.20 -4.58 -6.88
C THR A 47 -13.90 -4.82 -6.12
N PHE A 48 -13.56 -3.92 -5.21
CA PHE A 48 -12.42 -4.08 -4.30
C PHE A 48 -12.91 -4.59 -2.96
N ARG A 49 -12.20 -5.56 -2.38
CA ARG A 49 -12.46 -6.00 -1.02
C ARG A 49 -11.75 -5.03 -0.07
N VAL A 50 -12.49 -4.34 0.78
CA VAL A 50 -11.90 -3.50 1.84
C VAL A 50 -12.21 -4.16 3.17
N ALA A 51 -11.19 -4.53 3.93
CA ALA A 51 -11.34 -5.03 5.28
C ALA A 51 -10.85 -3.97 6.27
N ILE A 52 -11.74 -3.57 7.18
CA ILE A 52 -11.44 -2.60 8.23
C ILE A 52 -11.18 -3.39 9.51
N GLY A 53 -9.96 -3.34 10.01
CA GLY A 53 -9.56 -4.05 11.21
C GLY A 53 -9.93 -3.29 12.49
N LYS A 54 -9.62 -3.91 13.63
CA LYS A 54 -9.85 -3.31 14.94
C LYS A 54 -8.89 -2.13 15.16
N PRO A 55 -9.35 -1.02 15.78
CA PRO A 55 -8.49 0.10 16.13
C PRO A 55 -7.38 -0.34 17.10
N ILE A 56 -6.15 0.05 16.80
CA ILE A 56 -4.97 -0.12 17.65
C ILE A 56 -4.87 1.12 18.55
N PRO A 57 -4.90 0.97 19.88
CA PRO A 57 -4.73 2.08 20.80
C PRO A 57 -3.38 2.78 20.59
N TRP A 58 -3.37 4.12 20.66
CA TRP A 58 -2.11 4.86 20.47
C TRP A 58 -1.07 4.57 21.59
N GLN A 59 -1.53 4.15 22.76
CA GLN A 59 -0.70 3.76 23.91
C GLN A 59 0.12 2.49 23.65
N THR A 60 -0.25 1.69 22.63
CA THR A 60 0.52 0.51 22.23
C THR A 60 1.88 0.88 21.63
N PHE A 61 2.01 2.08 21.07
CA PHE A 61 3.25 2.56 20.48
C PHE A 61 4.15 3.17 21.57
N ASP A 62 5.04 2.37 22.12
CA ASP A 62 6.03 2.79 23.10
C ASP A 62 7.44 2.91 22.49
N LYS A 63 8.43 3.21 23.32
CA LYS A 63 9.85 3.30 22.92
C LYS A 63 10.57 1.95 22.88
N SER A 64 9.85 0.82 23.03
CA SER A 64 10.47 -0.52 23.03
C SER A 64 10.90 -0.96 21.64
N LYS A 65 10.28 -0.42 20.58
CA LYS A 65 10.60 -0.72 19.19
C LYS A 65 10.98 0.53 18.42
N THR A 66 11.79 0.34 17.40
CA THR A 66 12.08 1.39 16.41
C THR A 66 10.84 1.69 15.56
N PRO A 67 10.76 2.89 14.95
CA PRO A 67 9.65 3.23 14.05
C PRO A 67 9.46 2.22 12.91
N MET A 68 10.54 1.62 12.41
CA MET A 68 10.49 0.63 11.34
C MET A 68 9.87 -0.69 11.81
N GLU A 69 10.21 -1.12 13.03
CA GLU A 69 9.62 -2.33 13.63
C GLU A 69 8.14 -2.12 13.98
N TRP A 70 7.76 -0.91 14.43
CA TRP A 70 6.37 -0.55 14.61
C TRP A 70 5.59 -0.53 13.29
N ALA A 71 6.19 0.00 12.22
CA ALA A 71 5.60 -0.05 10.89
C ALA A 71 5.36 -1.48 10.43
N LYS A 72 6.35 -2.37 10.63
CA LYS A 72 6.23 -3.79 10.31
C LYS A 72 5.14 -4.49 11.13
N PHE A 73 5.04 -4.19 12.42
CA PHE A 73 3.97 -4.72 13.27
C PHE A 73 2.57 -4.31 12.76
N VAL A 74 2.40 -3.06 12.37
CA VAL A 74 1.12 -2.58 11.81
C VAL A 74 0.86 -3.21 10.44
N GLU A 75 1.89 -3.37 9.61
CA GLU A 75 1.80 -4.06 8.32
C GLU A 75 1.30 -5.50 8.49
N ASP A 76 1.93 -6.27 9.39
CA ASP A 76 1.53 -7.65 9.69
C ASP A 76 0.06 -7.71 10.15
N LYS A 77 -0.37 -6.76 11.00
CA LYS A 77 -1.78 -6.65 11.44
C LYS A 77 -2.76 -6.32 10.32
N VAL A 78 -2.34 -5.57 9.31
CA VAL A 78 -3.15 -5.24 8.13
C VAL A 78 -3.30 -6.47 7.22
N TYR A 79 -2.23 -7.25 7.02
CA TYR A 79 -2.27 -8.46 6.18
C TYR A 79 -2.96 -9.68 6.82
N GLU A 80 -3.22 -9.64 8.13
CA GLU A 80 -4.05 -10.63 8.84
C GLU A 80 -5.59 -10.45 8.60
N LEU A 81 -6.03 -9.36 7.95
CA LEU A 81 -7.46 -8.99 7.72
C LEU A 81 -8.03 -9.51 6.38
#